data_AF-A0A502M842-F1
#
_entry.id   AF-A0A502M842-F1
#
_cell.length_a   1.000
_cell.length_b   1.000
_cell.length_c   1.000
_cell.angle_alpha   90.00
_cell.angle_beta   90.00
_cell.angle_gamma   90.00
#
_symmetry.space_group_name_H-M   'P 1'
#
loop_
_entity.id
_entity.type
_entity.pdbx_description
1 polymer ?
#
loop_
_entity_poly.entity_id
_entity_poly.type
_entity_poly.pdbx_seq_one_letter_code
_entity_poly.pdbx_strand_id
1 'polypeptide(L)'
;MSAALAPIAPLAISCAKNDTKKQEGAKSESSALNKDDFTLAKESFAKLTDDQKLQVLKDTKLGEVYSKDQLYDIIAKFNKDVGSFGGIIWSIKSAEALIAKEAAYMNGIVAFDNLMKDQENSEFVFNRDYNTLKQVNNVEASKFVPVVFMDIDETVLQNDLTEANAMINGGFKNSNKEAEDLKARRFAVPGAVEFINHVQSKGGLVIYNSDMNLSTEIRDTVKRNLERVGVKYVANFQFWMRGALPNTSDIDAEITKAATATKSQDELKALAKRIHWNYQAFNAKPWEPWNNSLSAQEIGKTVSKTDRMNGLDNNANGWNLHAEDNKSGEAVKMKTIMRVGDNFNDFFDNASKGKTNDERTGLYKAQRTWMKDIFSVKGAMAHTYDKASNQFTTGDYKQAYIMVPGNAEYGGWNERLGYGNVKNFYDAIKQLVSNPRYESGPSATDNIVRR
;
A
#
# COMPACT_ATOMS: atom_id res chain seq x y z
N MET A 1 49.23 32.34 -12.54
CA MET A 1 49.53 32.34 -11.10
C MET A 1 49.06 31.02 -10.53
N SER A 2 50.01 30.13 -10.26
CA SER A 2 49.76 28.76 -9.79
C SER A 2 49.65 28.80 -8.27
N ALA A 3 48.47 28.52 -7.72
CA ALA A 3 48.28 28.37 -6.29
C ALA A 3 48.82 27.01 -5.86
N ALA A 4 49.85 27.02 -5.03
CA ALA A 4 50.49 25.83 -4.50
C ALA A 4 49.52 25.05 -3.60
N LEU A 5 49.24 23.81 -3.98
CA LEU A 5 48.65 22.79 -3.11
C LEU A 5 49.62 22.50 -1.97
N ALA A 6 49.20 22.80 -0.74
CA ALA A 6 49.90 22.32 0.45
C ALA A 6 49.69 20.79 0.55
N PRO A 7 50.74 19.99 0.83
CA PRO A 7 50.59 18.56 1.01
C PRO A 7 49.80 18.30 2.29
N ILE A 8 48.66 17.62 2.15
CA ILE A 8 47.96 17.03 3.29
C ILE A 8 48.90 15.98 3.87
N ALA A 9 49.37 16.22 5.09
CA ALA A 9 50.18 15.25 5.81
C ALA A 9 49.39 13.93 5.90
N PRO A 10 49.94 12.80 5.44
CA PRO A 10 49.31 11.52 5.68
C PRO A 10 49.22 11.36 7.20
N LEU A 11 48.01 11.12 7.71
CA LEU A 11 47.82 10.52 9.02
C LEU A 11 48.54 9.17 8.96
N ALA A 12 49.79 9.16 9.43
CA ALA A 12 50.57 7.96 9.60
C ALA A 12 49.92 7.15 10.72
N ILE A 13 48.94 6.31 10.36
CA ILE A 13 48.60 5.14 11.15
C ILE A 13 49.86 4.29 11.11
N SER A 14 50.59 4.23 12.22
CA SER A 14 51.87 3.51 12.30
C SER A 14 51.62 2.01 12.18
N CYS A 15 51.62 1.49 10.95
CA CYS A 15 51.90 0.08 10.70
C CYS A 15 53.42 -0.09 10.80
N ALA A 16 53.92 -0.38 12.00
CA ALA A 16 55.33 -0.65 12.23
C ALA A 16 55.76 -1.87 11.40
N LYS A 17 56.64 -1.66 10.42
CA LYS A 17 57.42 -2.73 9.78
C LYS A 17 58.53 -3.15 10.75
N ASN A 18 58.63 -4.46 10.95
CA ASN A 18 59.65 -5.11 11.76
C ASN A 18 61.06 -4.86 11.20
N ASP A 19 61.85 -4.05 11.90
CA ASP A 19 63.31 -4.14 11.86
C ASP A 19 63.82 -4.68 13.19
N THR A 20 64.46 -5.83 13.11
CA THR A 20 65.00 -6.63 14.21
C THR A 20 66.11 -5.90 14.97
N LYS A 21 65.81 -5.36 16.15
CA LYS A 21 66.74 -5.32 17.29
C LYS A 21 65.98 -5.53 18.60
N LYS A 22 66.47 -6.49 19.39
CA LYS A 22 65.98 -6.87 20.73
C LYS A 22 65.74 -5.65 21.63
N GLN A 23 64.49 -5.44 22.00
CA GLN A 23 64.11 -4.90 23.30
C GLN A 23 62.99 -5.76 23.86
N GLU A 24 63.29 -6.42 24.98
CA GLU A 24 62.33 -7.17 25.79
C GLU A 24 61.34 -6.19 26.43
N GLY A 25 60.05 -6.53 26.37
CA GLY A 25 59.03 -5.91 27.20
C GLY A 25 58.29 -4.70 26.60
N ALA A 26 57.53 -4.91 25.52
CA ALA A 26 56.42 -4.04 25.18
C ALA A 26 55.17 -4.90 24.92
N LYS A 27 54.22 -4.84 25.85
CA LYS A 27 52.86 -5.32 25.62
C LYS A 27 52.32 -4.58 24.38
N SER A 28 51.71 -5.31 23.45
CA SER A 28 50.96 -4.69 22.37
C SER A 28 49.78 -3.93 22.97
N GLU A 29 49.94 -2.62 23.18
CA GLU A 29 48.82 -1.75 23.46
C GLU A 29 48.05 -1.58 22.15
N SER A 30 46.92 -2.30 22.02
CA SER A 30 45.86 -1.82 21.16
C SER A 30 45.36 -0.52 21.81
N SER A 31 45.89 0.62 21.37
CA SER A 31 45.44 1.92 21.86
C SER A 31 44.00 2.13 21.39
N ALA A 32 43.03 1.78 22.23
CA ALA A 32 41.66 2.21 22.06
C ALA A 32 41.68 3.74 22.01
N LEU A 33 41.14 4.32 20.94
CA LEU A 33 40.95 5.77 20.83
C LEU A 33 40.26 6.27 22.11
N ASN A 34 40.85 7.26 22.76
CA ASN A 34 40.18 7.87 23.90
C ASN A 34 39.02 8.75 23.39
N LYS A 35 38.13 9.19 24.31
CA LYS A 35 36.96 9.99 23.95
C LYS A 35 37.33 11.32 23.28
N ASP A 36 38.49 11.87 23.60
CA ASP A 36 38.99 13.14 23.10
C ASP A 36 39.49 12.98 21.65
N ASP A 37 40.17 11.88 21.33
CA ASP A 37 40.61 11.52 19.98
C ASP A 37 39.41 11.32 19.03
N PHE A 38 38.34 10.65 19.51
CA PHE A 38 37.11 10.49 18.74
C PHE A 38 36.41 11.83 18.49
N THR A 39 36.41 12.72 19.50
CA THR A 39 35.83 14.05 19.38
C THR A 39 36.60 14.89 18.37
N LEU A 40 37.94 14.87 18.45
CA LEU A 40 38.82 15.56 17.50
C LEU A 40 38.65 15.03 16.07
N ALA A 41 38.57 13.71 15.89
CA ALA A 41 38.34 13.09 14.59
C ALA A 41 36.98 13.49 14.01
N LYS A 42 35.93 13.51 14.84
CA LYS A 42 34.58 13.96 14.44
C LYS A 42 34.58 15.43 14.03
N GLU A 43 35.22 16.30 14.80
CA GLU A 43 35.34 17.73 14.48
C GLU A 43 36.16 17.97 13.21
N SER A 44 37.25 17.22 13.03
CA SER A 44 38.10 17.31 11.84
C SER A 44 37.34 16.83 10.59
N PHE A 45 36.61 15.71 10.70
CA PHE A 45 35.77 15.21 9.62
C PHE A 45 34.65 16.20 9.26
N ALA A 46 34.05 16.88 10.26
CA ALA A 46 33.01 17.87 10.02
C ALA A 46 33.51 19.08 9.20
N LYS A 47 34.80 19.45 9.33
CA LYS A 47 35.44 20.55 8.60
C LYS A 47 35.81 20.22 7.16
N LEU A 48 35.80 18.95 6.77
CA LEU A 48 36.08 18.53 5.39
C LEU A 48 34.95 18.95 4.44
N THR A 49 35.31 19.25 3.19
CA THR A 49 34.36 19.37 2.07
C THR A 49 33.70 18.01 1.78
N ASP A 50 32.59 18.00 1.04
CA ASP A 50 31.89 16.75 0.72
C ASP A 50 32.75 15.79 -0.11
N ASP A 51 33.53 16.31 -1.06
CA ASP A 51 34.49 15.51 -1.83
C ASP A 51 35.58 14.90 -0.94
N GLN A 52 36.09 15.67 0.03
CA GLN A 52 37.08 15.17 0.99
C GLN A 52 36.47 14.12 1.94
N LYS A 53 35.25 14.33 2.43
CA LYS A 53 34.53 13.34 3.25
C LYS A 53 34.32 12.04 2.48
N LEU A 54 33.91 12.14 1.21
CA LEU A 54 33.74 10.98 0.34
C LEU A 54 35.08 10.27 0.09
N GLN A 55 36.16 11.01 -0.12
CA GLN A 55 37.49 10.46 -0.29
C GLN A 55 37.95 9.71 0.96
N VAL A 56 37.77 10.30 2.16
CA VAL A 56 38.05 9.60 3.43
C VAL A 56 37.26 8.30 3.54
N LEU A 57 35.95 8.31 3.24
CA LEU A 57 35.13 7.10 3.30
C LEU A 57 35.57 6.02 2.30
N LYS A 58 36.00 6.41 1.09
CA LYS A 58 36.57 5.50 0.07
C LYS A 58 37.89 4.89 0.54
N ASP A 59 38.78 5.72 1.08
CA ASP A 59 40.12 5.30 1.49
C ASP A 59 40.11 4.47 2.78
N THR A 60 39.10 4.64 3.64
CA THR A 60 38.94 3.86 4.87
C THR A 60 38.71 2.36 4.60
N LYS A 61 38.40 1.98 3.35
CA LYS A 61 38.11 0.59 2.96
C LYS A 61 37.19 -0.12 3.96
N LEU A 62 36.01 0.45 4.19
CA LEU A 62 35.10 0.01 5.26
C LEU A 62 34.83 -1.51 5.28
N GLY A 63 34.88 -2.19 4.14
CA GLY A 63 34.71 -3.65 4.06
C GLY A 63 35.88 -4.51 4.53
N GLU A 64 37.07 -3.93 4.75
CA GLU A 64 38.18 -4.59 5.45
C GLU A 64 38.06 -4.44 6.97
N VAL A 65 37.35 -3.41 7.44
CA VAL A 65 37.22 -3.06 8.88
C VAL A 65 35.93 -3.63 9.50
N TYR A 66 34.83 -3.61 8.77
CA TYR A 66 33.53 -4.04 9.24
C TYR A 66 33.12 -5.38 8.60
N SER A 67 32.45 -6.22 9.39
CA SER A 67 31.76 -7.38 8.82
C SER A 67 30.66 -6.93 7.87
N LYS A 68 30.22 -7.81 6.95
CA LYS A 68 29.09 -7.50 6.06
C LYS A 68 27.85 -7.08 6.84
N ASP A 69 27.53 -7.78 7.93
CA ASP A 69 26.38 -7.46 8.77
C ASP A 69 26.49 -6.04 9.37
N GLN A 70 27.67 -5.65 9.86
CA GLN A 70 27.93 -4.30 10.37
C GLN A 70 27.85 -3.23 9.28
N LEU A 71 28.30 -3.52 8.06
CA LEU A 71 28.17 -2.60 6.93
C LEU A 71 26.70 -2.30 6.61
N TYR A 72 25.85 -3.33 6.52
CA TYR A 72 24.42 -3.13 6.24
C TYR A 72 23.70 -2.39 7.38
N ASP A 73 24.11 -2.58 8.64
CA ASP A 73 23.63 -1.77 9.76
C ASP A 73 24.01 -0.29 9.61
N ILE A 74 25.24 -0.01 9.17
CA ILE A 74 25.71 1.35 8.90
C ILE A 74 24.92 1.97 7.74
N ILE A 75 24.72 1.25 6.63
CA ILE A 75 23.94 1.75 5.49
C ILE A 75 22.50 2.08 5.94
N ALA A 76 21.85 1.20 6.70
CA ALA A 76 20.50 1.43 7.21
C ALA A 76 20.40 2.67 8.13
N LYS A 77 21.49 3.03 8.84
CA LYS A 77 21.55 4.26 9.64
C LYS A 77 21.69 5.52 8.78
N PHE A 78 22.36 5.45 7.63
CA PHE A 78 22.50 6.58 6.72
C PHE A 78 21.23 6.85 5.91
N ASN A 79 20.61 5.79 5.38
CA ASN A 79 19.32 5.90 4.72
C ASN A 79 18.56 4.58 4.91
N LYS A 80 17.55 4.59 5.79
CA LYS A 80 16.76 3.39 6.05
C LYS A 80 16.04 2.91 4.79
N ASP A 81 15.57 3.77 3.90
CA ASP A 81 14.70 3.37 2.79
C ASP A 81 15.47 3.05 1.49
N VAL A 82 16.81 3.07 1.55
CA VAL A 82 17.68 2.84 0.39
C VAL A 82 17.44 1.49 -0.30
N GLY A 83 16.90 0.51 0.42
CA GLY A 83 16.54 -0.81 -0.13
C GLY A 83 15.45 -0.76 -1.19
N SER A 84 14.65 0.31 -1.27
CA SER A 84 13.53 0.45 -2.21
C SER A 84 13.83 1.29 -3.46
N PHE A 85 15.02 1.90 -3.58
CA PHE A 85 15.37 2.79 -4.71
C PHE A 85 15.19 2.11 -6.07
N GLY A 86 15.75 0.91 -6.24
CA GLY A 86 15.66 0.17 -7.50
C GLY A 86 14.21 -0.19 -7.86
N GLY A 87 13.40 -0.56 -6.87
CA GLY A 87 11.99 -0.91 -7.06
C GLY A 87 11.13 0.29 -7.44
N ILE A 88 11.36 1.46 -6.83
CA ILE A 88 10.67 2.71 -7.18
C ILE A 88 11.04 3.15 -8.59
N ILE A 89 12.33 3.17 -8.93
CA ILE A 89 12.78 3.51 -10.29
C ILE A 89 12.19 2.54 -11.32
N TRP A 90 12.17 1.24 -11.03
CA TRP A 90 11.53 0.26 -11.89
C TRP A 90 10.03 0.55 -12.06
N SER A 91 9.28 0.77 -10.98
CA SER A 91 7.83 1.01 -11.04
C SER A 91 7.46 2.26 -11.85
N ILE A 92 8.27 3.33 -11.75
CA ILE A 92 8.02 4.65 -12.35
C ILE A 92 8.57 4.75 -13.79
N LYS A 93 9.75 4.19 -14.06
CA LYS A 93 10.50 4.46 -15.30
C LYS A 93 10.59 3.27 -16.26
N SER A 94 10.33 2.05 -15.80
CA SER A 94 10.49 0.87 -16.66
C SER A 94 9.32 0.70 -17.62
N ALA A 95 9.61 0.22 -18.83
CA ALA A 95 8.57 -0.17 -19.79
C ALA A 95 7.81 -1.41 -19.28
N GLU A 96 8.48 -2.30 -18.56
CA GLU A 96 7.92 -3.52 -17.98
C GLU A 96 6.80 -3.21 -16.99
N ALA A 97 7.01 -2.26 -16.07
CA ALA A 97 5.99 -1.85 -15.12
C ALA A 97 4.79 -1.22 -15.84
N LEU A 98 5.04 -0.38 -16.86
CA LEU A 98 3.98 0.22 -17.67
C LEU A 98 3.15 -0.86 -18.39
N ILE A 99 3.81 -1.75 -19.13
CA ILE A 99 3.16 -2.86 -19.86
C ILE A 99 2.35 -3.74 -18.90
N ALA A 100 2.91 -4.05 -17.72
CA ALA A 100 2.23 -4.90 -16.76
C ALA A 100 0.99 -4.23 -16.13
N LYS A 101 1.04 -2.91 -15.86
CA LYS A 101 -0.11 -2.11 -15.42
C LYS A 101 -1.21 -2.07 -16.49
N GLU A 102 -0.85 -1.78 -17.74
CA GLU A 102 -1.82 -1.78 -18.86
C GLU A 102 -2.44 -3.16 -19.08
N ALA A 103 -1.62 -4.23 -19.07
CA ALA A 103 -2.09 -5.60 -19.22
C ALA A 103 -3.05 -6.01 -18.10
N ALA A 104 -2.81 -5.59 -16.85
CA ALA A 104 -3.72 -5.84 -15.74
C ALA A 104 -5.10 -5.21 -15.98
N TYR A 105 -5.14 -3.96 -16.45
CA TYR A 105 -6.40 -3.29 -16.75
C TYR A 105 -7.11 -3.82 -17.99
N MET A 106 -6.38 -4.20 -19.04
CA MET A 106 -6.95 -4.90 -20.20
C MET A 106 -7.58 -6.24 -19.79
N ASN A 107 -6.91 -7.01 -18.93
CA ASN A 107 -7.49 -8.22 -18.35
C ASN A 107 -8.71 -7.90 -17.48
N GLY A 108 -8.71 -6.77 -16.75
CA GLY A 108 -9.86 -6.29 -16.00
C GLY A 108 -11.08 -6.00 -16.88
N ILE A 109 -10.88 -5.35 -18.03
CA ILE A 109 -11.95 -5.11 -19.02
C ILE A 109 -12.55 -6.45 -19.48
N VAL A 110 -11.70 -7.40 -19.88
CA VAL A 110 -12.14 -8.73 -20.33
C VAL A 110 -12.86 -9.49 -19.22
N ALA A 111 -12.33 -9.45 -17.99
CA ALA A 111 -12.93 -10.07 -16.83
C ALA A 111 -14.32 -9.50 -16.53
N PHE A 112 -14.46 -8.18 -16.54
CA PHE A 112 -15.74 -7.51 -16.31
C PHE A 112 -16.75 -7.90 -17.40
N ASP A 113 -16.35 -7.85 -18.66
CA ASP A 113 -17.20 -8.25 -19.79
C ASP A 113 -17.65 -9.72 -19.74
N ASN A 114 -16.81 -10.61 -19.21
CA ASN A 114 -17.17 -12.01 -18.99
C ASN A 114 -18.19 -12.14 -17.84
N LEU A 115 -17.98 -11.42 -16.73
CA LEU A 115 -18.90 -11.42 -15.59
C LEU A 115 -20.29 -10.89 -15.98
N MET A 116 -20.39 -9.93 -16.92
CA MET A 116 -21.68 -9.46 -17.43
C MET A 116 -22.49 -10.53 -18.16
N LYS A 117 -21.80 -11.49 -18.79
CA LYS A 117 -22.41 -12.54 -19.62
C LYS A 117 -22.64 -13.84 -18.86
N ASP A 118 -22.11 -13.94 -17.64
CA ASP A 118 -22.18 -15.15 -16.84
C ASP A 118 -23.60 -15.36 -16.28
N GLN A 119 -24.12 -16.58 -16.39
CA GLN A 119 -25.47 -16.91 -15.93
C GLN A 119 -25.61 -16.82 -14.41
N GLU A 120 -24.53 -17.10 -13.66
CA GLU A 120 -24.50 -16.96 -12.20
C GLU A 120 -24.61 -15.49 -11.76
N ASN A 121 -24.43 -14.54 -12.69
CA ASN A 121 -24.54 -13.10 -12.44
C ASN A 121 -25.87 -12.51 -12.94
N SER A 122 -26.89 -13.33 -13.14
CA SER A 122 -28.20 -12.87 -13.64
C SER A 122 -28.94 -11.89 -12.73
N GLU A 123 -28.54 -11.76 -11.46
CA GLU A 123 -29.08 -10.78 -10.50
C GLU A 123 -28.54 -9.35 -10.69
N PHE A 124 -27.47 -9.15 -11.47
CA PHE A 124 -26.88 -7.83 -11.71
C PHE A 124 -27.55 -7.09 -12.87
N VAL A 125 -27.75 -5.78 -12.71
CA VAL A 125 -28.28 -4.90 -13.75
C VAL A 125 -27.15 -4.20 -14.50
N PHE A 126 -26.90 -4.65 -15.72
CA PHE A 126 -25.99 -4.00 -16.67
C PHE A 126 -26.76 -3.06 -17.63
N ASN A 127 -26.06 -2.43 -18.57
CA ASN A 127 -26.59 -1.52 -19.61
C ASN A 127 -27.07 -0.14 -19.11
N ARG A 128 -26.45 0.36 -18.04
CA ARG A 128 -26.63 1.75 -17.58
C ARG A 128 -25.32 2.50 -17.80
N ASP A 129 -25.31 3.50 -18.67
CA ASP A 129 -24.11 4.32 -18.87
C ASP A 129 -24.03 5.44 -17.83
N TYR A 130 -23.36 5.18 -16.70
CA TYR A 130 -23.16 6.19 -15.66
C TYR A 130 -22.27 7.35 -16.11
N ASN A 131 -21.41 7.15 -17.11
CA ASN A 131 -20.61 8.25 -17.66
C ASN A 131 -21.50 9.31 -18.31
N THR A 132 -22.66 8.92 -18.83
CA THR A 132 -23.62 9.84 -19.46
C THR A 132 -24.74 10.23 -18.48
N LEU A 133 -25.30 9.25 -17.76
CA LEU A 133 -26.44 9.47 -16.86
C LEU A 133 -26.09 10.32 -15.64
N LYS A 134 -24.87 10.20 -15.11
CA LYS A 134 -24.39 10.89 -13.89
C LYS A 134 -25.29 10.69 -12.65
N GLN A 135 -26.01 9.57 -12.59
CA GLN A 135 -26.92 9.23 -11.49
C GLN A 135 -27.02 7.70 -11.37
N VAL A 136 -27.36 7.20 -10.19
CA VAL A 136 -27.57 5.77 -9.95
C VAL A 136 -28.97 5.54 -9.38
N ASN A 137 -29.83 4.93 -10.19
CA ASN A 137 -31.23 4.71 -9.84
C ASN A 137 -31.43 3.39 -9.10
N ASN A 138 -32.54 3.30 -8.36
CA ASN A 138 -33.02 2.04 -7.81
C ASN A 138 -33.10 0.94 -8.89
N VAL A 139 -32.96 -0.30 -8.46
CA VAL A 139 -33.14 -1.51 -9.28
C VAL A 139 -34.34 -2.28 -8.75
N GLU A 140 -34.81 -3.26 -9.51
CA GLU A 140 -35.86 -4.17 -9.06
C GLU A 140 -35.47 -4.88 -7.75
N ALA A 141 -36.46 -5.30 -6.96
CA ALA A 141 -36.23 -5.77 -5.59
C ALA A 141 -35.25 -6.95 -5.46
N SER A 142 -35.17 -7.81 -6.49
CA SER A 142 -34.30 -9.00 -6.56
C SER A 142 -33.01 -8.76 -7.36
N LYS A 143 -32.72 -7.51 -7.74
CA LYS A 143 -31.57 -7.15 -8.57
C LYS A 143 -30.59 -6.26 -7.81
N PHE A 144 -29.36 -6.19 -8.32
CA PHE A 144 -28.27 -5.40 -7.75
C PHE A 144 -27.57 -4.56 -8.81
N VAL A 145 -27.10 -3.37 -8.41
CA VAL A 145 -26.10 -2.63 -9.19
C VAL A 145 -24.74 -3.31 -8.99
N PRO A 146 -24.05 -3.73 -10.07
CA PRO A 146 -22.71 -4.32 -9.96
C PRO A 146 -21.70 -3.25 -9.56
N VAL A 147 -20.90 -3.54 -8.53
CA VAL A 147 -19.85 -2.64 -8.03
C VAL A 147 -18.47 -3.20 -8.31
N VAL A 148 -17.59 -2.34 -8.80
CA VAL A 148 -16.16 -2.60 -8.87
C VAL A 148 -15.47 -1.78 -7.79
N PHE A 149 -14.93 -2.45 -6.77
CA PHE A 149 -14.10 -1.79 -5.77
C PHE A 149 -12.67 -1.63 -6.28
N MET A 150 -12.12 -0.42 -6.17
CA MET A 150 -10.75 -0.13 -6.56
C MET A 150 -10.02 0.56 -5.42
N ASP A 151 -8.81 0.12 -5.08
CA ASP A 151 -7.92 1.00 -4.32
C ASP A 151 -7.57 2.26 -5.14
N ILE A 152 -7.04 3.30 -4.48
CA ILE A 152 -6.66 4.56 -5.13
C ILE A 152 -5.15 4.62 -5.35
N ASP A 153 -4.36 4.34 -4.32
CA ASP A 153 -2.92 4.54 -4.30
C ASP A 153 -2.23 3.41 -5.08
N GLU A 154 -1.59 3.74 -6.19
CA GLU A 154 -0.87 2.84 -7.11
C GLU A 154 -1.75 1.83 -7.83
N THR A 155 -3.05 1.99 -7.64
CA THR A 155 -4.11 1.33 -8.39
C THR A 155 -4.71 2.31 -9.38
N VAL A 156 -5.34 3.41 -8.93
CA VAL A 156 -5.95 4.40 -9.84
C VAL A 156 -5.04 5.59 -10.10
N LEU A 157 -4.44 6.13 -9.05
CA LEU A 157 -3.57 7.30 -9.10
C LEU A 157 -2.16 6.92 -8.66
N GLN A 158 -1.14 7.47 -9.32
CA GLN A 158 0.26 7.26 -9.01
C GLN A 158 0.72 8.14 -7.83
N ASN A 159 1.50 7.62 -6.89
CA ASN A 159 2.22 8.39 -5.85
C ASN A 159 3.71 8.62 -6.16
N ASP A 160 4.12 8.49 -7.43
CA ASP A 160 5.51 8.61 -7.89
C ASP A 160 6.32 9.73 -7.20
N LEU A 161 5.73 10.93 -7.06
CA LEU A 161 6.40 12.07 -6.42
C LEU A 161 6.56 11.89 -4.90
N THR A 162 5.55 11.38 -4.21
CA THR A 162 5.64 11.09 -2.78
C THR A 162 6.74 10.07 -2.51
N GLU A 163 6.77 9.01 -3.31
CA GLU A 163 7.74 7.91 -3.21
C GLU A 163 9.17 8.38 -3.51
N ALA A 164 9.37 9.01 -4.67
CA ALA A 164 10.67 9.52 -5.07
C ALA A 164 11.19 10.56 -4.07
N ASN A 165 10.30 11.41 -3.53
CA ASN A 165 10.65 12.41 -2.54
C ASN A 165 11.01 11.79 -1.18
N ALA A 166 10.37 10.68 -0.81
CA ALA A 166 10.73 9.91 0.39
C ALA A 166 12.17 9.39 0.29
N MET A 167 12.57 8.87 -0.87
CA MET A 167 13.91 8.31 -1.07
C MET A 167 15.04 9.34 -0.90
N ILE A 168 14.83 10.58 -1.36
CA ILE A 168 15.85 11.63 -1.32
C ILE A 168 15.83 12.47 -0.03
N ASN A 169 14.74 12.45 0.75
CA ASN A 169 14.57 13.29 1.95
C ASN A 169 14.49 12.51 3.27
N GLY A 170 15.07 11.31 3.32
CA GLY A 170 15.17 10.55 4.57
C GLY A 170 13.88 9.81 4.97
N GLY A 171 13.04 9.49 4.00
CA GLY A 171 12.01 8.47 4.10
C GLY A 171 10.56 8.94 4.10
N PHE A 172 9.66 7.96 4.03
CA PHE A 172 8.22 8.20 3.96
C PHE A 172 7.65 8.81 5.25
N LYS A 173 6.73 9.76 5.09
CA LYS A 173 5.92 10.33 6.19
C LYS A 173 4.49 10.58 5.71
N ASN A 174 3.50 10.11 6.46
CA ASN A 174 2.09 10.30 6.13
C ASN A 174 1.70 11.79 5.95
N SER A 175 2.24 12.69 6.78
CA SER A 175 1.98 14.13 6.65
C SER A 175 2.49 14.71 5.32
N ASN A 176 3.61 14.20 4.81
CA ASN A 176 4.18 14.63 3.54
C ASN A 176 3.35 14.09 2.37
N LYS A 177 2.89 12.83 2.47
CA LYS A 177 1.96 12.24 1.49
C LYS A 177 0.67 13.05 1.42
N GLU A 178 0.03 13.32 2.56
CA GLU A 178 -1.23 14.07 2.60
C GLU A 178 -1.06 15.48 2.01
N ALA A 179 0.03 16.18 2.35
CA ALA A 179 0.35 17.48 1.76
C ALA A 179 0.61 17.43 0.24
N GLU A 180 1.11 16.30 -0.29
CA GLU A 180 1.27 16.10 -1.73
C GLU A 180 -0.05 15.76 -2.41
N ASP A 181 -0.87 14.89 -1.80
CA ASP A 181 -2.21 14.53 -2.29
C ASP A 181 -3.05 15.79 -2.48
N LEU A 182 -3.04 16.72 -1.50
CA LEU A 182 -3.75 18.00 -1.52
C LEU A 182 -3.40 18.93 -2.69
N LYS A 183 -2.31 18.68 -3.41
CA LYS A 183 -1.94 19.43 -4.61
C LYS A 183 -2.71 19.01 -5.86
N ALA A 184 -3.46 17.90 -5.82
CA ALA A 184 -4.32 17.40 -6.91
C ALA A 184 -3.59 17.31 -8.27
N ARG A 185 -2.37 16.78 -8.26
CA ARG A 185 -1.49 16.69 -9.44
C ARG A 185 -0.94 15.28 -9.68
N ARG A 186 -1.65 14.26 -9.18
CA ARG A 186 -1.30 12.86 -9.40
C ARG A 186 -1.70 12.43 -10.81
N PHE A 187 -0.89 11.60 -11.42
CA PHE A 187 -1.18 11.00 -12.71
C PHE A 187 -2.01 9.73 -12.52
N ALA A 188 -2.74 9.32 -13.56
CA ALA A 188 -3.42 8.03 -13.54
C ALA A 188 -2.41 6.90 -13.72
N VAL A 189 -2.67 5.77 -13.08
CA VAL A 189 -1.99 4.51 -13.41
C VAL A 189 -2.39 4.12 -14.85
N PRO A 190 -1.44 3.70 -15.71
CA PRO A 190 -1.71 3.31 -17.10
C PRO A 190 -2.85 2.27 -17.19
N GLY A 191 -3.84 2.54 -18.04
CA GLY A 191 -5.03 1.70 -18.23
C GLY A 191 -6.20 1.94 -17.24
N ALA A 192 -5.96 2.56 -16.08
CA ALA A 192 -6.99 2.69 -15.04
C ALA A 192 -8.21 3.53 -15.50
N VAL A 193 -7.97 4.68 -16.14
CA VAL A 193 -9.05 5.58 -16.60
C VAL A 193 -9.91 4.93 -17.68
N GLU A 194 -9.28 4.19 -18.61
CA GLU A 194 -10.00 3.44 -19.64
C GLU A 194 -10.89 2.38 -19.01
N PHE A 195 -10.34 1.57 -18.10
CA PHE A 195 -11.09 0.56 -17.37
C PHE A 195 -12.27 1.15 -16.58
N ILE A 196 -12.05 2.21 -15.79
CA ILE A 196 -13.10 2.87 -15.00
C ILE A 196 -14.23 3.34 -15.91
N ASN A 197 -13.89 4.04 -16.98
CA ASN A 197 -14.88 4.55 -17.92
C ASN A 197 -15.59 3.40 -18.65
N HIS A 198 -14.90 2.30 -18.99
CA HIS A 198 -15.53 1.12 -19.58
C HIS A 198 -16.57 0.50 -18.65
N VAL A 199 -16.19 0.19 -17.41
CA VAL A 199 -17.09 -0.36 -16.37
C VAL A 199 -18.33 0.53 -16.19
N GLN A 200 -18.13 1.83 -16.03
CA GLN A 200 -19.21 2.80 -15.85
C GLN A 200 -20.10 2.95 -17.08
N SER A 201 -19.59 2.74 -18.29
CA SER A 201 -20.41 2.76 -19.51
C SER A 201 -21.31 1.53 -19.67
N LYS A 202 -21.06 0.47 -18.91
CA LYS A 202 -21.72 -0.84 -19.02
C LYS A 202 -22.65 -1.16 -17.85
N GLY A 203 -22.83 -0.23 -16.91
CA GLY A 203 -23.71 -0.41 -15.74
C GLY A 203 -23.00 -0.83 -14.46
N GLY A 204 -21.68 -1.01 -14.50
CA GLY A 204 -20.87 -1.19 -13.31
C GLY A 204 -20.58 0.15 -12.63
N LEU A 205 -20.77 0.24 -11.32
CA LEU A 205 -20.38 1.40 -10.54
C LEU A 205 -18.98 1.19 -9.97
N VAL A 206 -18.06 2.13 -10.20
CA VAL A 206 -16.73 2.08 -9.56
C VAL A 206 -16.82 2.74 -8.19
N ILE A 207 -16.29 2.09 -7.15
CA ILE A 207 -16.17 2.65 -5.80
C ILE A 207 -14.71 2.57 -5.36
N TYR A 208 -14.19 3.69 -4.85
CA TYR A 208 -12.80 3.84 -4.43
C TYR A 208 -12.63 3.45 -2.95
N ASN A 209 -12.01 2.31 -2.68
CA ASN A 209 -11.76 1.75 -1.36
C ASN A 209 -10.28 1.82 -0.98
N SER A 210 -9.91 2.91 -0.33
CA SER A 210 -8.51 3.21 -0.02
C SER A 210 -8.23 3.41 1.46
N ASP A 211 -6.97 3.30 1.83
CA ASP A 211 -6.46 3.60 3.16
C ASP A 211 -6.07 5.09 3.35
N MET A 212 -6.27 5.93 2.33
CA MET A 212 -6.26 7.39 2.46
C MET A 212 -7.32 7.86 3.47
N ASN A 213 -7.05 8.93 4.23
CA ASN A 213 -8.01 9.46 5.20
C ASN A 213 -9.19 10.14 4.49
N LEU A 214 -10.42 9.79 4.86
CA LEU A 214 -11.67 10.37 4.34
C LEU A 214 -11.99 11.71 5.04
N SER A 215 -11.13 12.71 4.87
CA SER A 215 -11.48 14.08 5.21
C SER A 215 -12.17 14.78 4.04
N THR A 216 -12.90 15.87 4.31
CA THR A 216 -13.58 16.64 3.26
C THR A 216 -12.58 17.14 2.20
N GLU A 217 -11.46 17.68 2.65
CA GLU A 217 -10.42 18.25 1.78
C GLU A 217 -9.73 17.19 0.91
N ILE A 218 -9.41 16.03 1.49
CA ILE A 218 -8.77 14.93 0.76
C ILE A 218 -9.75 14.35 -0.27
N ARG A 219 -10.99 14.05 0.13
CA ARG A 219 -12.03 13.55 -0.80
C ARG A 219 -12.19 14.48 -2.00
N ASP A 220 -12.36 15.78 -1.75
CA ASP A 220 -12.59 16.76 -2.83
C ASP A 220 -11.38 16.93 -3.74
N THR A 221 -10.19 16.83 -3.17
CA THR A 221 -8.94 16.87 -3.93
C THR A 221 -8.76 15.63 -4.79
N VAL A 222 -8.97 14.44 -4.24
CA VAL A 222 -8.91 13.18 -5.01
C VAL A 222 -9.97 13.18 -6.11
N LYS A 223 -11.20 13.63 -5.81
CA LYS A 223 -12.26 13.81 -6.80
C LYS A 223 -11.83 14.69 -7.97
N ARG A 224 -11.30 15.90 -7.68
CA ARG A 224 -10.76 16.79 -8.72
C ARG A 224 -9.64 16.12 -9.51
N ASN A 225 -8.79 15.33 -8.85
CA ASN A 225 -7.72 14.61 -9.54
C ASN A 225 -8.28 13.55 -10.50
N LEU A 226 -9.27 12.76 -10.08
CA LEU A 226 -9.94 11.76 -10.91
C LEU A 226 -10.62 12.39 -12.13
N GLU A 227 -11.31 13.51 -11.94
CA GLU A 227 -11.93 14.28 -13.02
C GLU A 227 -10.87 14.81 -14.00
N ARG A 228 -9.75 15.35 -13.50
CA ARG A 228 -8.65 15.87 -14.33
C ARG A 228 -7.97 14.79 -15.17
N VAL A 229 -7.81 13.58 -14.65
CA VAL A 229 -7.22 12.46 -15.42
C VAL A 229 -8.20 11.82 -16.39
N GLY A 230 -9.47 12.27 -16.43
CA GLY A 230 -10.46 11.87 -17.43
C GLY A 230 -11.46 10.82 -16.98
N VAL A 231 -11.61 10.57 -15.67
CA VAL A 231 -12.73 9.77 -15.16
C VAL A 231 -14.01 10.56 -15.38
N LYS A 232 -14.95 9.98 -16.14
CA LYS A 232 -16.14 10.72 -16.57
C LYS A 232 -17.14 10.90 -15.44
N TYR A 233 -17.43 9.88 -14.63
CA TYR A 233 -18.38 9.98 -13.52
C TYR A 233 -17.69 9.78 -12.18
N VAL A 234 -17.81 10.78 -11.30
CA VAL A 234 -17.29 10.78 -9.93
C VAL A 234 -18.29 11.48 -9.00
N ALA A 235 -18.83 10.76 -8.03
CA ALA A 235 -19.79 11.20 -7.03
C ALA A 235 -19.26 10.96 -5.62
N ASN A 236 -19.75 11.73 -4.63
CA ASN A 236 -19.22 11.68 -3.27
C ASN A 236 -19.42 10.31 -2.60
N PHE A 237 -20.50 9.59 -2.94
CA PHE A 237 -20.74 8.25 -2.40
C PHE A 237 -19.78 7.17 -2.91
N GLN A 238 -18.99 7.46 -3.95
CA GLN A 238 -18.00 6.53 -4.49
C GLN A 238 -16.72 6.48 -3.63
N PHE A 239 -16.57 7.30 -2.58
CA PHE A 239 -15.36 7.35 -1.77
C PHE A 239 -15.51 6.56 -0.46
N TRP A 240 -15.07 5.30 -0.48
CA TRP A 240 -15.07 4.38 0.67
C TRP A 240 -13.66 4.28 1.28
N MET A 241 -13.11 5.43 1.60
CA MET A 241 -11.74 5.60 2.11
C MET A 241 -11.65 5.35 3.62
N ARG A 242 -10.46 5.44 4.23
CA ARG A 242 -10.28 5.25 5.67
C ARG A 242 -11.12 6.26 6.44
N GLY A 243 -12.03 5.77 7.25
CA GLY A 243 -13.04 6.59 7.93
C GLY A 243 -14.45 6.42 7.34
N ALA A 244 -14.60 5.68 6.25
CA ALA A 244 -15.92 5.24 5.81
C ALA A 244 -16.47 4.17 6.76
N LEU A 245 -17.66 4.40 7.31
CA LEU A 245 -18.27 3.58 8.34
C LEU A 245 -19.55 2.90 7.82
N PRO A 246 -19.49 1.70 7.23
CA PRO A 246 -20.67 1.02 6.70
C PRO A 246 -21.68 0.64 7.79
N ASN A 247 -21.19 0.24 8.95
CA ASN A 247 -21.99 -0.33 10.02
C ASN A 247 -22.16 0.64 11.18
N THR A 248 -23.27 0.53 11.90
CA THR A 248 -23.50 1.28 13.15
C THR A 248 -22.63 0.70 14.27
N SER A 249 -22.47 1.47 15.35
CA SER A 249 -21.77 1.08 16.57
C SER A 249 -22.60 1.32 17.82
N ASP A 250 -22.15 0.75 18.94
CA ASP A 250 -22.69 0.99 20.27
C ASP A 250 -22.51 2.43 20.77
N ILE A 251 -21.66 3.23 20.10
CA ILE A 251 -21.34 4.60 20.48
C ILE A 251 -21.44 5.62 19.33
N ASP A 252 -22.36 5.40 18.37
CA ASP A 252 -22.51 6.25 17.17
C ASP A 252 -22.64 7.74 17.47
N ALA A 253 -23.31 8.11 18.57
CA ALA A 253 -23.45 9.50 19.00
C ALA A 253 -22.11 10.16 19.35
N GLU A 254 -21.11 9.39 19.80
CA GLU A 254 -19.77 9.88 20.15
C GLU A 254 -18.82 9.93 18.93
N ILE A 255 -19.09 9.14 17.89
CA ILE A 255 -18.26 9.03 16.68
C ILE A 255 -18.87 9.77 15.49
N THR A 256 -19.47 10.93 15.73
CA THR A 256 -19.96 11.80 14.64
C THR A 256 -18.88 12.77 14.17
N LYS A 257 -19.05 13.27 12.93
CA LYS A 257 -18.24 14.34 12.35
C LYS A 257 -18.14 15.57 13.26
N ALA A 258 -19.23 15.92 13.94
CA ALA A 258 -19.29 17.05 14.86
C ALA A 258 -18.61 16.74 16.20
N ALA A 259 -18.93 15.59 16.81
CA ALA A 259 -18.40 15.21 18.12
C ALA A 259 -16.88 15.02 18.14
N THR A 260 -16.28 14.67 17.00
CA THR A 260 -14.85 14.35 16.88
C THR A 260 -14.00 15.48 16.29
N ALA A 261 -14.62 16.58 15.86
CA ALA A 261 -13.97 17.65 15.08
C ALA A 261 -12.75 18.29 15.77
N THR A 262 -12.75 18.39 17.11
CA THR A 262 -11.69 19.04 17.89
C THR A 262 -10.89 18.07 18.76
N LYS A 263 -11.15 16.77 18.67
CA LYS A 263 -10.46 15.76 19.50
C LYS A 263 -9.00 15.60 19.07
N SER A 264 -8.11 15.50 20.05
CA SER A 264 -6.71 15.13 19.86
C SER A 264 -6.56 13.68 19.40
N GLN A 265 -5.38 13.32 18.90
CA GLN A 265 -5.10 11.96 18.46
C GLN A 265 -5.27 10.92 19.59
N ASP A 266 -4.89 11.26 20.82
CA ASP A 266 -4.97 10.34 21.95
C ASP A 266 -6.40 10.13 22.43
N GLU A 267 -7.23 11.18 22.44
CA GLU A 267 -8.67 11.06 22.66
C GLU A 267 -9.34 10.19 21.59
N LEU A 268 -8.95 10.35 20.32
CA LEU A 268 -9.48 9.55 19.22
C LEU A 268 -9.05 8.09 19.30
N LYS A 269 -7.79 7.80 19.69
CA LYS A 269 -7.33 6.43 19.97
C LYS A 269 -8.09 5.79 21.12
N ALA A 270 -8.35 6.55 22.19
CA ALA A 270 -9.13 6.07 23.33
C ALA A 270 -10.59 5.78 22.93
N LEU A 271 -11.18 6.63 22.10
CA LEU A 271 -12.52 6.44 21.55
C LEU A 271 -12.57 5.20 20.64
N ALA A 272 -11.62 5.05 19.72
CA ALA A 272 -11.56 3.92 18.79
C ALA A 272 -11.50 2.56 19.49
N LYS A 273 -10.84 2.46 20.66
CA LYS A 273 -10.77 1.23 21.46
C LYS A 273 -12.11 0.82 22.07
N ARG A 274 -13.08 1.72 22.16
CA ARG A 274 -14.39 1.47 22.76
C ARG A 274 -15.44 1.02 21.74
N ILE A 275 -15.14 1.11 20.45
CA ILE A 275 -16.11 0.86 19.39
C ILE A 275 -16.39 -0.63 19.24
N HIS A 276 -17.67 -1.01 19.32
CA HIS A 276 -18.16 -2.32 18.92
C HIS A 276 -19.12 -2.16 17.73
N TRP A 277 -18.71 -2.69 16.58
CA TRP A 277 -19.50 -2.60 15.33
C TRP A 277 -20.66 -3.60 15.32
N ASN A 278 -21.85 -3.12 14.96
CA ASN A 278 -23.00 -3.95 14.65
C ASN A 278 -23.04 -4.27 13.15
N TYR A 279 -22.52 -5.42 12.76
CA TYR A 279 -22.45 -5.85 11.35
C TYR A 279 -23.81 -6.18 10.70
N GLN A 280 -24.92 -6.09 11.45
CA GLN A 280 -26.28 -6.30 10.95
C GLN A 280 -27.06 -5.00 10.75
N ALA A 281 -26.49 -3.86 11.16
CA ALA A 281 -27.09 -2.54 11.00
C ALA A 281 -26.13 -1.60 10.26
N PHE A 282 -26.68 -0.76 9.39
CA PHE A 282 -25.90 0.04 8.44
C PHE A 282 -26.15 1.54 8.64
N ASN A 283 -25.09 2.33 8.55
CA ASN A 283 -25.20 3.78 8.55
C ASN A 283 -25.85 4.27 7.25
N ALA A 284 -26.62 5.37 7.29
CA ALA A 284 -27.25 5.89 6.07
C ALA A 284 -26.23 6.43 5.04
N LYS A 285 -25.10 6.96 5.52
CA LYS A 285 -24.05 7.59 4.70
C LYS A 285 -22.64 7.16 5.13
N PRO A 286 -22.20 5.94 4.80
CA PRO A 286 -20.86 5.46 5.17
C PRO A 286 -19.72 6.36 4.68
N TRP A 287 -19.90 7.01 3.53
CA TRP A 287 -18.92 7.87 2.85
C TRP A 287 -18.91 9.32 3.37
N GLU A 288 -19.63 9.63 4.45
CA GLU A 288 -19.62 10.96 5.07
C GLU A 288 -18.19 11.34 5.49
N PRO A 289 -17.60 12.43 4.98
CA PRO A 289 -16.23 12.77 5.31
C PRO A 289 -16.12 13.50 6.65
N TRP A 290 -14.98 13.31 7.29
CA TRP A 290 -14.64 13.91 8.58
C TRP A 290 -14.17 15.36 8.43
N ASN A 291 -14.43 16.19 9.45
CA ASN A 291 -13.83 17.52 9.57
C ASN A 291 -12.36 17.44 10.00
N ASN A 292 -12.02 16.40 10.77
CA ASN A 292 -10.68 16.16 11.29
C ASN A 292 -10.11 14.90 10.65
N SER A 293 -9.00 15.03 9.90
CA SER A 293 -8.32 13.91 9.22
C SER A 293 -7.86 12.83 10.24
N LEU A 294 -7.54 13.22 11.48
CA LEU A 294 -7.19 12.28 12.54
C LEU A 294 -8.38 11.40 12.97
N SER A 295 -9.62 11.90 12.89
CA SER A 295 -10.81 11.09 13.17
C SER A 295 -10.95 9.99 12.15
N ALA A 296 -10.83 10.33 10.86
CA ALA A 296 -10.77 9.37 9.78
C ALA A 296 -9.64 8.36 10.00
N GLN A 297 -8.46 8.82 10.44
CA GLN A 297 -7.32 7.96 10.71
C GLN A 297 -7.56 6.97 11.85
N GLU A 298 -7.89 7.43 13.05
CA GLU A 298 -7.89 6.57 14.24
C GLU A 298 -9.19 5.77 14.40
N ILE A 299 -10.34 6.35 14.07
CA ILE A 299 -11.62 5.62 14.05
C ILE A 299 -11.67 4.73 12.82
N GLY A 300 -11.31 5.26 11.64
CA GLY A 300 -11.37 4.48 10.40
C GLY A 300 -10.43 3.28 10.36
N LYS A 301 -9.33 3.26 11.14
CA LYS A 301 -8.46 2.07 11.29
C LYS A 301 -9.18 0.85 11.86
N THR A 302 -10.30 1.03 12.58
CA THR A 302 -11.07 -0.09 13.13
C THR A 302 -11.93 -0.78 12.07
N VAL A 303 -12.08 -0.19 10.88
CA VAL A 303 -12.86 -0.71 9.76
C VAL A 303 -11.93 -1.01 8.60
N SER A 304 -11.78 -2.30 8.29
CA SER A 304 -10.91 -2.75 7.20
C SER A 304 -11.52 -2.45 5.81
N LYS A 305 -10.71 -2.56 4.76
CA LYS A 305 -11.20 -2.51 3.37
C LYS A 305 -12.21 -3.63 3.12
N THR A 306 -11.96 -4.83 3.63
CA THR A 306 -12.91 -5.94 3.51
C THR A 306 -14.22 -5.66 4.26
N ASP A 307 -14.16 -5.03 5.43
CA ASP A 307 -15.37 -4.66 6.18
C ASP A 307 -16.24 -3.65 5.41
N ARG A 308 -15.62 -2.71 4.69
CA ARG A 308 -16.30 -1.78 3.78
C ARG A 308 -17.01 -2.51 2.64
N MET A 309 -16.33 -3.44 1.98
CA MET A 309 -16.92 -4.21 0.88
C MET A 309 -18.08 -5.10 1.37
N ASN A 310 -17.87 -5.82 2.47
CA ASN A 310 -18.91 -6.62 3.10
C ASN A 310 -20.10 -5.76 3.55
N GLY A 311 -19.83 -4.58 4.09
CA GLY A 311 -20.84 -3.61 4.47
C GLY A 311 -21.73 -3.22 3.29
N LEU A 312 -21.11 -2.90 2.14
CA LEU A 312 -21.82 -2.62 0.90
C LEU A 312 -22.69 -3.79 0.45
N ASP A 313 -22.12 -4.99 0.39
CA ASP A 313 -22.77 -6.20 -0.12
C ASP A 313 -23.93 -6.67 0.79
N ASN A 314 -23.79 -6.51 2.11
CA ASN A 314 -24.75 -7.02 3.08
C ASN A 314 -25.96 -6.10 3.31
N ASN A 315 -25.94 -4.85 2.83
CA ASN A 315 -27.07 -3.94 2.99
C ASN A 315 -28.20 -4.26 2.00
N ALA A 316 -29.04 -5.24 2.36
CA ALA A 316 -30.16 -5.71 1.54
C ALA A 316 -31.27 -4.66 1.31
N ASN A 317 -31.33 -3.62 2.14
CA ASN A 317 -32.28 -2.50 2.01
C ASN A 317 -31.81 -1.45 1.00
N GLY A 318 -30.54 -1.49 0.60
CA GLY A 318 -29.93 -0.53 -0.31
C GLY A 318 -29.51 0.76 0.38
N TRP A 319 -28.86 1.62 -0.41
CA TRP A 319 -28.23 2.86 0.03
C TRP A 319 -29.01 4.07 -0.48
N ASN A 320 -29.18 5.08 0.37
CA ASN A 320 -29.82 6.34 -0.02
C ASN A 320 -28.82 7.25 -0.73
N LEU A 321 -28.69 7.06 -2.04
CA LEU A 321 -27.84 7.89 -2.90
C LEU A 321 -28.52 9.23 -3.26
N HIS A 322 -29.85 9.30 -3.19
CA HIS A 322 -30.61 10.53 -3.36
C HIS A 322 -30.16 11.65 -2.42
N ALA A 323 -29.76 11.28 -1.20
CA ALA A 323 -29.25 12.21 -0.20
C ALA A 323 -27.89 12.86 -0.55
N GLU A 324 -27.21 12.39 -1.60
CA GLU A 324 -26.00 12.99 -2.17
C GLU A 324 -26.26 13.64 -3.54
N ASP A 325 -27.13 13.03 -4.34
CA ASP A 325 -27.53 13.49 -5.67
C ASP A 325 -29.02 13.23 -5.84
N ASN A 326 -29.84 14.29 -5.92
CA ASN A 326 -31.30 14.21 -5.96
C ASN A 326 -31.86 13.49 -7.21
N LYS A 327 -31.02 13.11 -8.16
CA LYS A 327 -31.41 12.30 -9.32
C LYS A 327 -31.19 10.81 -9.12
N SER A 328 -30.42 10.44 -8.09
CA SER A 328 -30.14 9.05 -7.72
C SER A 328 -31.25 8.48 -6.82
N GLY A 329 -31.25 7.16 -6.68
CA GLY A 329 -32.26 6.43 -5.92
C GLY A 329 -32.06 6.48 -4.40
N GLU A 330 -33.16 6.32 -3.65
CA GLU A 330 -33.17 6.34 -2.19
C GLU A 330 -32.87 4.96 -1.54
N ALA A 331 -32.84 3.89 -2.33
CA ALA A 331 -32.68 2.51 -1.85
C ALA A 331 -31.90 1.65 -2.87
N VAL A 332 -30.75 2.15 -3.31
CA VAL A 332 -29.94 1.49 -4.33
C VAL A 332 -29.24 0.27 -3.75
N LYS A 333 -29.67 -0.93 -4.15
CA LYS A 333 -29.02 -2.19 -3.79
C LYS A 333 -27.78 -2.40 -4.64
N MET A 334 -26.65 -2.70 -3.99
CA MET A 334 -25.35 -2.84 -4.63
C MET A 334 -24.68 -4.13 -4.16
N LYS A 335 -23.92 -4.78 -5.04
CA LYS A 335 -23.07 -5.93 -4.72
C LYS A 335 -21.75 -5.83 -5.47
N THR A 336 -20.67 -6.21 -4.82
CA THR A 336 -19.32 -6.21 -5.37
C THR A 336 -19.17 -7.34 -6.38
N ILE A 337 -18.95 -7.01 -7.65
CA ILE A 337 -18.69 -8.01 -8.70
C ILE A 337 -17.19 -8.11 -9.02
N MET A 338 -16.40 -7.09 -8.68
CA MET A 338 -14.95 -7.09 -8.94
C MET A 338 -14.20 -6.27 -7.91
N ARG A 339 -12.95 -6.65 -7.65
CA ARG A 339 -12.00 -5.92 -6.81
C ARG A 339 -10.72 -5.65 -7.60
N VAL A 340 -10.15 -4.46 -7.45
CA VAL A 340 -8.90 -4.06 -8.10
C VAL A 340 -8.01 -3.40 -7.05
N GLY A 341 -6.76 -3.83 -7.00
CA GLY A 341 -5.79 -3.35 -6.01
C GLY A 341 -4.37 -3.69 -6.43
N ASP A 342 -3.41 -3.10 -5.74
CA ASP A 342 -1.98 -3.23 -6.04
C ASP A 342 -1.25 -4.16 -5.05
N ASN A 343 -1.93 -4.55 -3.98
CA ASN A 343 -1.37 -5.42 -2.95
C ASN A 343 -2.40 -6.41 -2.38
N PHE A 344 -1.92 -7.50 -1.77
CA PHE A 344 -2.77 -8.58 -1.28
C PHE A 344 -3.80 -8.16 -0.21
N ASN A 345 -3.51 -7.10 0.56
CA ASN A 345 -4.42 -6.61 1.60
C ASN A 345 -5.63 -5.88 1.01
N ASP A 346 -5.56 -5.38 -0.23
CA ASP A 346 -6.71 -4.72 -0.88
C ASP A 346 -7.89 -5.69 -1.08
N PHE A 347 -7.59 -6.98 -1.13
CA PHE A 347 -8.57 -8.04 -1.35
C PHE A 347 -8.94 -8.78 -0.05
N PHE A 348 -7.97 -8.94 0.86
CA PHE A 348 -8.05 -9.89 1.98
C PHE A 348 -7.49 -9.36 3.29
N ASP A 349 -7.51 -8.05 3.57
CA ASP A 349 -6.92 -7.50 4.79
C ASP A 349 -7.44 -8.13 6.09
N ASN A 350 -8.71 -8.55 6.14
CA ASN A 350 -9.25 -9.31 7.28
C ASN A 350 -8.53 -10.65 7.54
N ALA A 351 -8.00 -11.28 6.49
CA ALA A 351 -7.30 -12.56 6.57
C ALA A 351 -5.77 -12.43 6.51
N SER A 352 -5.23 -11.28 6.10
CA SER A 352 -3.82 -11.12 5.72
C SER A 352 -3.07 -10.00 6.46
N LYS A 353 -3.77 -9.00 7.00
CA LYS A 353 -3.12 -7.89 7.71
C LYS A 353 -2.39 -8.40 8.95
N GLY A 354 -1.18 -7.88 9.20
CA GLY A 354 -0.31 -8.34 10.27
C GLY A 354 0.43 -9.66 10.01
N LYS A 355 0.10 -10.42 8.96
CA LYS A 355 0.83 -11.65 8.59
C LYS A 355 2.12 -11.35 7.83
N THR A 356 3.10 -12.24 7.95
CA THR A 356 4.34 -12.28 7.15
C THR A 356 4.06 -12.68 5.69
N ASN A 357 5.04 -12.50 4.80
CA ASN A 357 4.91 -12.90 3.39
C ASN A 357 4.73 -14.41 3.22
N ASP A 358 5.39 -15.21 4.05
CA ASP A 358 5.26 -16.67 4.00
C ASP A 358 3.86 -17.11 4.43
N GLU A 359 3.29 -16.51 5.48
CA GLU A 359 1.92 -16.78 5.90
C GLU A 359 0.89 -16.36 4.85
N ARG A 360 1.08 -15.22 4.19
CA ARG A 360 0.19 -14.77 3.09
C ARG A 360 0.28 -15.67 1.87
N THR A 361 1.50 -16.06 1.49
CA THR A 361 1.74 -17.04 0.44
C THR A 361 1.11 -18.39 0.80
N GLY A 362 1.21 -18.79 2.08
CA GLY A 362 0.53 -19.96 2.63
C GLY A 362 -0.98 -19.87 2.49
N LEU A 363 -1.58 -18.72 2.82
CA LEU A 363 -3.01 -18.47 2.63
C LEU A 363 -3.43 -18.63 1.17
N TYR A 364 -2.70 -18.00 0.24
CA TYR A 364 -2.97 -18.13 -1.20
C TYR A 364 -2.88 -19.59 -1.67
N LYS A 365 -1.82 -20.31 -1.25
CA LYS A 365 -1.62 -21.71 -1.63
C LYS A 365 -2.70 -22.63 -1.05
N ALA A 366 -3.13 -22.41 0.19
CA ALA A 366 -4.18 -23.19 0.83
C ALA A 366 -5.55 -23.01 0.14
N GLN A 367 -5.76 -21.85 -0.49
CA GLN A 367 -7.01 -21.47 -1.17
C GLN A 367 -6.89 -21.49 -2.70
N ARG A 368 -5.83 -22.12 -3.22
CA ARG A 368 -5.42 -21.99 -4.62
C ARG A 368 -6.53 -22.36 -5.60
N THR A 369 -7.35 -23.36 -5.28
CA THR A 369 -8.39 -23.89 -6.16
C THR A 369 -9.28 -22.77 -6.70
N TRP A 370 -9.74 -21.86 -5.84
CA TRP A 370 -10.57 -20.74 -6.26
C TRP A 370 -9.76 -19.44 -6.41
N MET A 371 -8.72 -19.20 -5.59
CA MET A 371 -7.95 -17.95 -5.69
C MET A 371 -7.22 -17.81 -7.03
N LYS A 372 -6.75 -18.90 -7.63
CA LYS A 372 -6.13 -18.81 -8.97
C LYS A 372 -7.15 -18.35 -10.03
N ASP A 373 -8.40 -18.77 -9.88
CA ASP A 373 -9.47 -18.54 -10.86
C ASP A 373 -10.10 -17.17 -10.65
N ILE A 374 -10.24 -16.73 -9.39
CA ILE A 374 -10.75 -15.38 -9.07
C ILE A 374 -9.80 -14.29 -9.58
N PHE A 375 -8.48 -14.50 -9.58
CA PHE A 375 -7.50 -13.59 -10.18
C PHE A 375 -7.33 -13.76 -11.70
N SER A 376 -8.20 -14.54 -12.36
CA SER A 376 -8.18 -14.75 -13.80
C SER A 376 -9.32 -13.97 -14.48
N VAL A 377 -9.24 -13.85 -15.80
CA VAL A 377 -10.31 -13.23 -16.62
C VAL A 377 -11.62 -14.02 -16.63
N LYS A 378 -11.65 -15.24 -16.10
CA LYS A 378 -12.88 -16.04 -15.95
C LYS A 378 -13.60 -15.73 -14.64
N GLY A 379 -12.88 -15.22 -13.64
CA GLY A 379 -13.36 -15.13 -12.27
C GLY A 379 -13.62 -16.50 -11.63
N ALA A 380 -14.20 -16.46 -10.43
CA ALA A 380 -14.67 -17.61 -9.68
C ALA A 380 -15.93 -17.22 -8.91
N MET A 381 -16.59 -18.18 -8.25
CA MET A 381 -17.64 -17.84 -7.28
C MET A 381 -17.07 -16.87 -6.23
N ALA A 382 -17.89 -15.92 -5.80
CA ALA A 382 -17.53 -14.95 -4.76
C ALA A 382 -17.05 -15.67 -3.50
N HIS A 383 -16.06 -15.10 -2.80
CA HIS A 383 -15.60 -15.64 -1.52
C HIS A 383 -15.51 -14.53 -0.49
N THR A 384 -16.16 -14.73 0.64
CA THR A 384 -16.18 -13.79 1.76
C THR A 384 -15.45 -14.40 2.95
N TYR A 385 -14.59 -13.62 3.58
CA TYR A 385 -13.88 -14.04 4.77
C TYR A 385 -14.72 -13.75 6.02
N ASP A 386 -15.05 -14.80 6.77
CA ASP A 386 -15.70 -14.68 8.07
C ASP A 386 -14.65 -14.63 9.19
N LYS A 387 -14.61 -13.51 9.91
CA LYS A 387 -13.69 -13.30 11.04
C LYS A 387 -13.98 -14.23 12.22
N ALA A 388 -15.23 -14.62 12.43
CA ALA A 388 -15.63 -15.44 13.58
C ALA A 388 -15.15 -16.89 13.42
N SER A 389 -15.35 -17.47 12.23
CA SER A 389 -14.89 -18.82 11.92
C SER A 389 -13.45 -18.88 11.37
N ASN A 390 -12.86 -17.75 10.97
CA ASN A 390 -11.56 -17.66 10.32
C ASN A 390 -11.50 -18.51 9.02
N GLN A 391 -12.59 -18.49 8.25
CA GLN A 391 -12.77 -19.26 7.03
C GLN A 391 -13.35 -18.41 5.89
N PHE A 392 -13.11 -18.85 4.66
CA PHE A 392 -13.80 -18.31 3.49
C PHE A 392 -15.10 -19.08 3.27
N THR A 393 -16.17 -18.36 3.00
CA THR A 393 -17.45 -18.91 2.53
C THR A 393 -17.64 -18.57 1.07
N THR A 394 -18.13 -19.53 0.29
CA THR A 394 -18.43 -19.34 -1.13
C THR A 394 -19.82 -18.74 -1.30
N GLY A 395 -19.95 -17.72 -2.14
CA GLY A 395 -21.20 -17.07 -2.50
C GLY A 395 -21.90 -17.73 -3.69
N ASP A 396 -22.98 -17.11 -4.13
CA ASP A 396 -23.93 -17.58 -5.15
C ASP A 396 -23.82 -16.86 -6.51
N TYR A 397 -22.85 -15.95 -6.65
CA TYR A 397 -22.54 -15.26 -7.91
C TYR A 397 -21.03 -15.24 -8.15
N LYS A 398 -20.59 -14.88 -9.36
CA LYS A 398 -19.16 -14.82 -9.70
C LYS A 398 -18.55 -13.44 -9.52
N GLN A 399 -17.28 -13.44 -9.10
CA GLN A 399 -16.41 -12.27 -9.01
C GLN A 399 -15.11 -12.51 -9.76
N ALA A 400 -14.41 -11.41 -10.09
CA ALA A 400 -13.01 -11.46 -10.49
C ALA A 400 -12.20 -10.38 -9.78
N TYR A 401 -10.93 -10.66 -9.50
CA TYR A 401 -9.98 -9.76 -8.84
C TYR A 401 -8.84 -9.43 -9.80
N ILE A 402 -8.43 -8.17 -9.83
CA ILE A 402 -7.34 -7.69 -10.68
C ILE A 402 -6.24 -7.13 -9.78
N MET A 403 -5.10 -7.83 -9.75
CA MET A 403 -3.88 -7.37 -9.10
C MET A 403 -3.09 -6.53 -10.08
N VAL A 404 -3.00 -5.22 -9.81
CA VAL A 404 -2.14 -4.30 -10.55
C VAL A 404 -0.74 -4.36 -9.93
N PRO A 405 0.36 -4.34 -10.71
CA PRO A 405 1.69 -4.25 -10.13
C PRO A 405 1.88 -2.93 -9.36
N GLY A 406 1.89 -3.01 -8.03
CA GLY A 406 2.18 -1.91 -7.13
C GLY A 406 3.67 -1.57 -7.04
N ASN A 407 4.01 -0.57 -6.21
CA ASN A 407 5.40 -0.17 -5.95
C ASN A 407 6.09 -1.07 -4.90
N ALA A 408 7.39 -0.82 -4.70
CA ALA A 408 8.22 -1.54 -3.74
C ALA A 408 8.35 -0.83 -2.37
N GLU A 409 7.66 0.28 -2.15
CA GLU A 409 7.83 1.13 -0.96
C GLU A 409 6.89 0.73 0.16
N TYR A 410 5.61 0.51 -0.16
CA TYR A 410 4.60 0.21 0.86
C TYR A 410 3.75 -1.02 0.50
N GLY A 411 2.82 -1.34 1.40
CA GLY A 411 1.95 -2.49 1.31
C GLY A 411 2.31 -3.52 2.37
N GLY A 412 1.36 -4.39 2.67
CA GLY A 412 1.53 -5.33 3.78
C GLY A 412 2.69 -6.32 3.56
N TRP A 413 3.19 -6.48 2.33
CA TRP A 413 4.34 -7.34 2.06
C TRP A 413 5.65 -6.81 2.65
N ASN A 414 5.79 -5.48 2.75
CA ASN A 414 7.01 -4.81 3.24
C ASN A 414 6.90 -4.40 4.72
N GLU A 415 5.70 -4.49 5.30
CA GLU A 415 5.43 -4.07 6.69
C GLU A 415 6.39 -4.72 7.70
N ARG A 416 6.58 -6.04 7.58
CA ARG A 416 7.49 -6.81 8.46
C ARG A 416 8.97 -6.67 8.09
N LEU A 417 9.26 -6.13 6.91
CA LEU A 417 10.61 -5.84 6.42
C LEU A 417 11.02 -4.39 6.65
N GLY A 418 10.15 -3.57 7.25
CA GLY A 418 10.50 -2.21 7.67
C GLY A 418 10.53 -1.20 6.53
N TYR A 419 9.72 -1.39 5.48
CA TYR A 419 9.45 -0.39 4.44
C TYR A 419 10.71 0.13 3.73
N GLY A 420 11.50 -0.78 3.15
CA GLY A 420 12.72 -0.41 2.41
C GLY A 420 14.00 -0.45 3.25
N ASN A 421 13.90 -0.85 4.52
CA ASN A 421 15.04 -1.07 5.40
C ASN A 421 16.04 -2.07 4.80
N VAL A 422 17.19 -1.56 4.35
CA VAL A 422 18.20 -2.36 3.66
C VAL A 422 18.75 -3.50 4.52
N LYS A 423 18.85 -3.32 5.84
CA LYS A 423 19.33 -4.38 6.75
C LYS A 423 18.32 -5.52 6.82
N ASN A 424 17.04 -5.19 6.94
CA ASN A 424 15.98 -6.19 6.96
C ASN A 424 15.87 -6.94 5.61
N PHE A 425 16.01 -6.23 4.48
CA PHE A 425 16.08 -6.88 3.17
C PHE A 425 17.29 -7.79 3.04
N TYR A 426 18.46 -7.34 3.50
CA TYR A 426 19.67 -8.16 3.52
C TYR A 426 19.50 -9.42 4.39
N ASP A 427 18.86 -9.31 5.57
CA ASP A 427 18.56 -10.48 6.40
C ASP A 427 17.57 -11.45 5.73
N ALA A 428 16.55 -10.93 5.05
CA ALA A 428 15.63 -11.75 4.26
C ALA A 428 16.35 -12.48 3.10
N ILE A 429 17.28 -11.81 2.43
CA ILE A 429 18.12 -12.42 1.39
C ILE A 429 19.03 -13.50 2.00
N LYS A 430 19.62 -13.27 3.19
CA LYS A 430 20.39 -14.31 3.89
C LYS A 430 19.56 -15.55 4.14
N GLN A 431 18.33 -15.39 4.65
CA GLN A 431 17.41 -16.50 4.87
C GLN A 431 17.08 -17.25 3.57
N LEU A 432 16.93 -16.52 2.46
CA LEU A 432 16.69 -17.10 1.14
C LEU A 432 17.88 -17.94 0.68
N VAL A 433 19.09 -17.39 0.77
CA VAL A 433 20.34 -18.06 0.36
C VAL A 433 20.62 -19.28 1.23
N SER A 434 20.28 -19.23 2.52
CA SER A 434 20.45 -20.37 3.43
C SER A 434 19.32 -21.39 3.40
N ASN A 435 18.31 -21.22 2.53
CA ASN A 435 17.16 -22.12 2.51
C ASN A 435 17.55 -23.45 1.83
N PRO A 436 17.51 -24.60 2.55
CA PRO A 436 17.98 -25.88 2.03
C PRO A 436 17.27 -26.35 0.75
N ARG A 437 16.05 -25.83 0.48
CA ARG A 437 15.32 -26.16 -0.76
C ARG A 437 16.10 -25.78 -2.03
N TYR A 438 16.94 -24.76 -1.95
CA TYR A 438 17.75 -24.31 -3.09
C TYR A 438 19.02 -25.15 -3.25
N GLU A 439 19.46 -25.83 -2.19
CA GLU A 439 20.57 -26.79 -2.26
C GLU A 439 20.10 -28.11 -2.89
N SER A 440 18.88 -28.56 -2.57
CA SER A 440 18.31 -29.79 -3.13
C SER A 440 17.89 -29.68 -4.60
N GLY A 441 17.82 -28.47 -5.15
CA GLY A 441 17.26 -28.21 -6.47
C GLY A 441 15.74 -28.41 -6.53
N PRO A 442 15.09 -28.04 -7.65
CA PRO A 442 13.64 -28.19 -7.80
C PRO A 442 13.26 -29.67 -7.97
N SER A 443 12.24 -30.12 -7.25
CA SER A 443 11.57 -31.40 -7.50
C SER A 443 10.25 -31.22 -8.26
N ALA A 444 9.77 -32.29 -8.89
CA ALA A 444 8.43 -32.28 -9.52
C ALA A 444 7.33 -31.93 -8.50
N THR A 445 7.51 -32.32 -7.23
CA THR A 445 6.63 -31.95 -6.12
C THR A 445 6.74 -30.47 -5.71
N ASP A 446 7.86 -29.79 -5.97
CA ASP A 446 8.00 -28.34 -5.77
C ASP A 446 7.33 -27.52 -6.89
N ASN A 447 7.23 -28.10 -8.09
CA ASN A 447 6.51 -27.51 -9.23
C ASN A 447 4.99 -27.70 -9.14
N ILE A 448 4.55 -28.71 -8.38
CA ILE A 448 3.14 -28.92 -8.06
C ILE A 448 2.85 -28.12 -6.79
N VAL A 449 2.62 -26.82 -6.97
CA VAL A 449 1.83 -26.07 -5.99
C VAL A 449 0.57 -26.93 -5.75
N ARG A 450 0.37 -27.43 -4.53
CA ARG A 450 -0.59 -28.50 -4.20
C ARG A 450 -1.91 -28.31 -4.97
N ARG A 451 -2.31 -29.34 -5.72
CA ARG A 451 -3.61 -29.38 -6.40
C ARG A 451 -4.73 -29.29 -5.40
#